data_AF-A0A502GWG7-F1
#
_entry.id   AF-A0A502GWG7-F1
#
_cell.length_a   1.000
_cell.length_b   1.000
_cell.length_c   1.000
_cell.angle_alpha   90.00
_cell.angle_beta   90.00
_cell.angle_gamma   90.00
#
_symmetry.space_group_name_H-M   'P 1'
#
loop_
_entity.id
_entity.type
_entity.pdbx_description
1 polymer ?
#
loop_
_entity_poly.entity_id
_entity_poly.type
_entity_poly.pdbx_seq_one_letter_code
_entity_poly.pdbx_strand_id
1 'polypeptide(L)'
;MGRFYDLTFAELLQVWLHRVHLVDARASDGEACVLDYFDQLLAEAGHVAGQHPGAPVLLATLRALAQRVAAGERCTPPALKQEISAALYTALRLSTAPAVPWAPAAPLDFAPQAMAYADHA
;
A
#
# COMPACT_ATOMS: atom_id res chain seq x y z
N MET A 1 27.40 5.79 -9.54
CA MET A 1 26.40 4.86 -10.11
C MET A 1 25.03 5.42 -9.79
N GLY A 2 24.37 6.02 -10.79
CA GLY A 2 23.04 6.63 -10.62
C GLY A 2 22.00 5.54 -10.36
N ARG A 3 21.26 5.67 -9.26
CA ARG A 3 20.10 4.83 -8.98
C ARG A 3 19.02 5.25 -9.98
N PHE A 4 18.86 4.47 -11.04
CA PHE A 4 17.71 4.62 -11.92
C PHE A 4 16.46 4.40 -11.06
N TYR A 5 15.57 5.39 -11.06
CA TYR A 5 14.23 5.22 -10.53
C TYR A 5 13.63 3.98 -11.19
N ASP A 6 13.10 3.08 -10.37
CA ASP A 6 12.47 1.87 -10.87
C ASP A 6 11.05 2.21 -11.34
N LEU A 7 10.99 2.91 -12.47
CA LEU A 7 9.74 3.38 -13.09
C LEU A 7 8.82 2.19 -13.37
N THR A 8 9.37 1.04 -13.75
CA THR A 8 8.63 -0.20 -13.96
C THR A 8 7.98 -0.70 -12.68
N PHE A 9 8.68 -0.67 -11.54
CA PHE A 9 8.07 -0.99 -10.25
C PHE A 9 7.02 0.03 -9.83
N ALA A 10 7.26 1.33 -10.05
CA ALA A 10 6.30 2.38 -9.73
C ALA A 10 4.99 2.26 -10.53
N GLU A 11 5.07 1.93 -11.82
CA GLU A 11 3.91 1.65 -12.67
C GLU A 11 3.12 0.43 -12.16
N LEU A 12 3.82 -0.65 -11.78
CA LEU A 12 3.20 -1.84 -11.21
C LEU A 12 2.43 -1.51 -9.92
N LEU A 13 3.02 -0.72 -9.03
CA LEU A 13 2.38 -0.26 -7.79
C LEU A 13 1.12 0.59 -8.08
N GLN A 14 1.14 1.42 -9.12
CA GLN A 14 -0.03 2.19 -9.54
C GLN A 14 -1.15 1.29 -10.07
N VAL A 15 -0.83 0.25 -10.84
CA VAL A 15 -1.82 -0.75 -11.29
C VAL A 15 -2.45 -1.46 -10.11
N TRP A 16 -1.66 -1.86 -9.11
CA TRP A 16 -2.16 -2.49 -7.89
C TRP A 16 -3.05 -1.54 -7.08
N LEU A 17 -2.65 -0.28 -6.89
CA LEU A 17 -3.49 0.72 -6.24
C LEU A 17 -4.82 0.90 -6.97
N HIS A 18 -4.79 0.98 -8.30
CA HIS A 18 -6.01 1.08 -9.09
C HIS A 18 -6.94 -0.12 -8.89
N ARG A 19 -6.40 -1.34 -8.88
CA ARG A 19 -7.17 -2.57 -8.63
C ARG A 19 -7.80 -2.57 -7.23
N VAL A 20 -7.07 -2.15 -6.18
CA VAL A 20 -7.61 -2.01 -4.82
C VAL A 20 -8.85 -1.11 -4.80
N HIS A 21 -8.79 0.02 -5.51
CA HIS A 21 -9.92 0.95 -5.60
C HIS A 21 -11.12 0.35 -6.35
N LEU A 22 -10.89 -0.47 -7.37
CA LEU A 22 -11.94 -1.13 -8.15
C LEU A 22 -12.68 -2.24 -7.38
N VAL A 23 -12.07 -2.85 -6.36
CA VAL A 23 -12.71 -3.89 -5.55
C VAL A 23 -14.01 -3.39 -4.88
N ASP A 24 -14.12 -2.10 -4.54
CA ASP A 24 -15.36 -1.52 -3.98
C ASP A 24 -16.49 -1.42 -5.00
N ALA A 25 -16.17 -1.15 -6.27
CA ALA A 25 -17.18 -0.88 -7.30
C ALA A 25 -18.00 -2.12 -7.68
N ARG A 26 -17.56 -3.32 -7.27
CA ARG A 26 -18.19 -4.61 -7.57
C ARG A 26 -18.99 -5.21 -6.40
N ALA A 27 -19.14 -4.50 -5.28
CA ALA A 27 -19.55 -5.08 -4.01
C ALA A 27 -21.04 -5.49 -3.95
N SER A 28 -21.34 -6.72 -4.39
CA SER A 28 -22.36 -7.57 -3.76
C SER A 28 -21.73 -8.57 -2.77
N ASP A 29 -20.45 -8.93 -2.96
CA ASP A 29 -19.65 -9.84 -2.11
C ASP A 29 -18.31 -9.21 -1.67
N GLY A 30 -18.34 -7.96 -1.20
CA GLY A 30 -17.15 -7.12 -1.02
C GLY A 30 -16.03 -7.71 -0.15
N GLU A 31 -16.34 -8.56 0.84
CA GLU A 31 -15.34 -9.17 1.73
C GLU A 31 -14.49 -10.24 1.04
N ALA A 32 -15.12 -11.17 0.31
CA ALA A 32 -14.42 -12.22 -0.41
C ALA A 32 -13.52 -11.66 -1.51
N CYS A 33 -13.96 -10.59 -2.20
CA CYS A 33 -13.14 -9.94 -3.22
C CYS A 33 -11.90 -9.23 -2.66
N VAL A 34 -11.97 -8.64 -1.46
CA VAL A 34 -10.80 -7.98 -0.84
C VAL A 34 -9.77 -9.02 -0.40
N LEU A 35 -10.20 -10.14 0.18
CA LEU A 35 -9.30 -11.22 0.59
C LEU A 35 -8.64 -11.92 -0.59
N ASP A 36 -9.42 -12.26 -1.63
CA ASP A 36 -8.87 -12.86 -2.87
C ASP A 36 -7.86 -11.92 -3.55
N TYR A 37 -8.18 -10.62 -3.62
CA TYR A 37 -7.24 -9.63 -4.13
C TYR A 37 -5.96 -9.55 -3.27
N PHE A 38 -6.09 -9.62 -1.95
CA PHE A 38 -4.95 -9.57 -1.04
C PHE A 38 -4.02 -10.77 -1.22
N ASP A 39 -4.57 -11.97 -1.37
CA ASP A 39 -3.78 -13.19 -1.65
C ASP A 39 -3.06 -13.10 -3.00
N GLN A 40 -3.75 -12.61 -4.04
CA GLN A 40 -3.15 -12.35 -5.35
C GLN A 40 -2.00 -11.34 -5.24
N LEU A 41 -2.21 -10.24 -4.52
CA LEU A 41 -1.20 -9.21 -4.31
C LEU A 41 0.02 -9.77 -3.56
N LEU A 42 -0.17 -10.62 -2.56
CA LEU A 42 0.91 -11.26 -1.82
C LEU A 42 1.76 -12.17 -2.72
N ALA A 43 1.10 -12.93 -3.60
CA ALA A 43 1.77 -13.79 -4.58
C ALA A 43 2.56 -12.99 -5.61
N GLU A 44 1.95 -11.95 -6.19
CA GLU A 44 2.60 -11.07 -7.17
C GLU A 44 3.79 -10.32 -6.52
N ALA A 45 3.63 -9.79 -5.30
CA ALA A 45 4.72 -9.19 -4.53
C ALA A 45 5.88 -10.16 -4.28
N GLY A 46 5.57 -11.44 -4.03
CA GLY A 46 6.54 -12.51 -3.88
C GLY A 46 7.37 -12.73 -5.16
N HIS A 47 6.71 -12.69 -6.32
CA HIS A 47 7.37 -12.87 -7.61
C HIS A 47 8.32 -11.71 -7.94
N VAL A 48 7.91 -10.47 -7.66
CA VAL A 48 8.67 -9.28 -8.03
C VAL A 48 9.76 -8.89 -7.00
N ALA A 49 9.76 -9.49 -5.81
CA ALA A 49 10.75 -9.24 -4.76
C ALA A 49 12.20 -9.51 -5.19
N GLY A 50 12.41 -10.43 -6.14
CA GLY A 50 13.74 -10.70 -6.72
C GLY A 50 14.13 -9.79 -7.88
N GLN A 51 13.20 -8.95 -8.37
CA GLN A 51 13.34 -8.18 -9.60
C GLN A 51 13.54 -6.69 -9.33
N HIS A 52 12.98 -6.17 -8.23
CA HIS A 52 12.99 -4.75 -7.91
C HIS A 52 13.53 -4.48 -6.49
N PRO A 53 14.42 -3.51 -6.29
CA PRO A 53 15.05 -3.25 -4.99
C PRO A 53 14.07 -2.76 -3.91
N GLY A 54 12.94 -2.16 -4.30
CA GLY A 54 11.88 -1.72 -3.38
C GLY A 54 10.86 -2.80 -2.99
N ALA A 55 10.79 -3.90 -3.75
CA ALA A 55 9.78 -4.94 -3.57
C ALA A 55 9.94 -5.78 -2.28
N PRO A 56 11.14 -6.07 -1.74
CA PRO A 56 11.28 -6.81 -0.49
C PRO A 56 10.60 -6.13 0.71
N VAL A 57 10.63 -4.79 0.78
CA VAL A 57 10.00 -4.03 1.87
C VAL A 57 8.48 -4.13 1.77
N LEU A 58 7.93 -4.01 0.56
CA LEU A 58 6.49 -4.20 0.34
C LEU A 58 6.06 -5.62 0.71
N LEU A 59 6.78 -6.65 0.27
CA LEU A 59 6.48 -8.04 0.58
C LEU A 59 6.51 -8.32 2.09
N ALA A 60 7.48 -7.75 2.82
CA ALA A 60 7.53 -7.89 4.28
C ALA A 60 6.29 -7.28 4.95
N THR A 61 5.87 -6.08 4.53
CA THR A 61 4.66 -5.42 5.04
C THR A 61 3.40 -6.24 4.74
N LEU A 62 3.24 -6.74 3.52
CA LEU A 62 2.10 -7.57 3.14
C LEU A 62 2.06 -8.91 3.91
N ARG A 63 3.22 -9.53 4.16
CA ARG A 63 3.31 -10.74 5.00
C ARG A 63 2.91 -10.48 6.45
N ALA A 64 3.33 -9.36 7.03
CA ALA A 64 2.94 -8.97 8.38
C ALA A 64 1.42 -8.75 8.47
N LEU A 65 0.83 -8.12 7.44
CA LEU A 65 -0.62 -7.96 7.33
C LEU A 65 -1.33 -9.32 7.23
N ALA A 66 -0.82 -10.24 6.41
CA ALA A 66 -1.38 -11.59 6.27
C ALA A 66 -1.33 -12.38 7.59
N GLN A 67 -0.24 -12.25 8.36
CA GLN A 67 -0.13 -12.87 9.68
C GLN A 67 -1.18 -12.34 10.66
N ARG A 68 -1.44 -11.02 10.65
CA ARG A 68 -2.46 -10.39 11.49
C ARG A 68 -3.87 -10.85 11.14
N VAL A 69 -4.18 -10.91 9.83
CA VAL A 69 -5.45 -11.46 9.33
C VAL A 69 -5.61 -12.93 9.73
N ALA A 70 -4.58 -13.75 9.55
CA ALA A 70 -4.60 -15.17 9.91
C ALA A 70 -4.70 -15.41 11.43
N ALA A 71 -4.18 -14.48 12.25
CA ALA A 71 -4.32 -14.52 13.71
C ALA A 71 -5.74 -14.18 14.21
N GLY A 72 -6.67 -13.88 13.30
CA GLY A 72 -8.05 -13.53 13.65
C GLY A 72 -8.17 -12.15 14.28
N GLU A 73 -7.15 -11.30 14.13
CA GLU A 73 -7.27 -9.89 14.46
C GLU A 73 -8.38 -9.31 13.57
N ARG A 74 -9.39 -8.64 14.17
CA ARG A 74 -10.57 -8.13 13.46
C ARG A 74 -10.17 -7.03 12.48
N CYS A 75 -9.66 -7.41 11.33
CA CYS A 75 -9.42 -6.54 10.20
C CYS A 75 -10.70 -6.57 9.36
N THR A 76 -11.53 -5.54 9.49
CA THR A 76 -12.72 -5.42 8.64
C THR A 76 -12.26 -5.24 7.18
N PRO A 77 -13.04 -5.68 6.17
CA PRO A 77 -12.69 -5.48 4.76
C PRO A 77 -12.27 -4.04 4.40
N PRO A 78 -12.95 -2.98 4.87
CA PRO A 78 -12.48 -1.61 4.62
C PRO A 78 -11.16 -1.28 5.31
N ALA A 79 -10.90 -1.82 6.51
CA ALA A 79 -9.62 -1.63 7.20
C ALA A 79 -8.48 -2.34 6.45
N LEU A 80 -8.70 -3.59 6.04
CA LEU A 80 -7.73 -4.36 5.25
C LEU A 80 -7.38 -3.64 3.94
N LYS A 81 -8.38 -3.11 3.25
CA LYS A 81 -8.20 -2.29 2.05
C LYS A 81 -7.36 -1.04 2.32
N GLN A 82 -7.61 -0.32 3.41
CA GLN A 82 -6.84 0.86 3.79
C GLN A 82 -5.38 0.49 4.09
N GLU A 83 -5.14 -0.60 4.80
CA GLU A 83 -3.80 -1.08 5.11
C GLU A 83 -3.02 -1.50 3.85
N ILE A 84 -3.66 -2.22 2.92
CA ILE A 84 -3.09 -2.56 1.61
C ILE A 84 -2.74 -1.28 0.83
N SER A 85 -3.67 -0.32 0.78
CA SER A 85 -3.46 0.95 0.08
C SER A 85 -2.27 1.70 0.68
N ALA A 86 -2.18 1.78 2.02
CA ALA A 86 -1.10 2.44 2.72
C ALA A 86 0.27 1.76 2.45
N ALA A 87 0.30 0.43 2.39
CA ALA A 87 1.51 -0.31 2.05
C ALA A 87 1.98 0.01 0.62
N LEU A 88 1.07 0.03 -0.34
CA LEU A 88 1.36 0.35 -1.74
C LEU A 88 1.78 1.81 -1.92
N TYR A 89 1.11 2.77 -1.27
CA TYR A 89 1.51 4.18 -1.32
C TYR A 89 2.90 4.41 -0.71
N THR A 90 3.20 3.75 0.41
CA THR A 90 4.52 3.79 1.03
C THR A 90 5.59 3.25 0.08
N ALA A 91 5.34 2.10 -0.55
CA ALA A 91 6.26 1.51 -1.53
C ALA A 91 6.45 2.42 -2.75
N LEU A 92 5.38 3.06 -3.24
CA LEU A 92 5.43 3.98 -4.37
C LEU A 92 6.25 5.23 -4.03
N ARG A 93 6.03 5.79 -2.83
CA ARG A 93 6.78 6.94 -2.33
C ARG A 93 8.26 6.60 -2.20
N LEU A 94 8.61 5.44 -1.65
CA LEU A 94 10.01 5.00 -1.52
C LEU A 94 10.67 4.78 -2.89
N SER A 95 9.91 4.32 -3.88
CA SER A 95 10.41 4.03 -5.24
C SER A 95 10.60 5.30 -6.08
N THR A 96 9.86 6.36 -5.76
CA THR A 96 9.88 7.64 -6.49
C THR A 96 10.60 8.77 -5.73
N ALA A 97 10.88 8.59 -4.44
CA ALA A 97 11.61 9.58 -3.67
C ALA A 97 13.03 9.75 -4.22
N PRO A 98 13.50 10.99 -4.45
CA PRO A 98 14.91 11.22 -4.64
C PRO A 98 15.64 10.70 -3.40
N ALA A 99 16.79 10.04 -3.58
CA ALA A 99 17.57 9.52 -2.46
C ALA A 99 18.09 10.70 -1.61
N VAL A 100 17.29 11.17 -0.64
CA VAL A 100 17.71 12.19 0.32
C VAL A 100 18.59 11.47 1.35
N PRO A 101 19.90 11.79 1.48
CA PRO A 101 20.81 11.02 2.31
C PRO A 101 20.54 11.08 3.83
N TRP A 102 19.56 11.83 4.32
CA TRP A 102 19.49 12.18 5.74
C TRP A 102 18.11 12.59 6.30
N ALA A 103 16.98 12.16 5.74
CA ALA A 103 15.68 12.44 6.37
C ALA A 103 15.23 11.27 7.27
N PRO A 104 15.13 11.44 8.61
CA PRO A 104 14.50 10.42 9.44
C PRO A 104 13.05 10.24 8.99
N ALA A 105 12.60 8.98 8.90
CA ALA A 105 11.22 8.64 8.64
C ALA A 105 10.35 9.30 9.72
N ALA A 106 9.70 10.42 9.38
CA ALA A 106 8.72 11.02 10.27
C ALA A 106 7.62 9.98 10.50
N PRO A 107 7.24 9.68 11.76
CA PRO A 107 6.11 8.80 12.03
C PRO A 107 4.87 9.35 11.34
N LEU A 108 4.17 8.48 10.62
CA LEU A 108 2.87 8.76 10.01
C LEU A 108 1.83 8.96 11.12
N ASP A 109 1.78 10.18 11.67
CA ASP A 109 0.70 10.63 12.53
C ASP A 109 -0.47 11.03 11.63
N PHE A 110 -1.41 10.10 11.44
CA PHE A 110 -2.70 10.37 10.79
C PHE A 110 -3.56 11.24 11.72
N ALA A 111 -3.28 12.54 11.77
CA ALA A 111 -4.21 13.50 12.35
C ALA A 111 -5.30 13.84 11.30
N PRO A 112 -6.60 13.62 11.59
CA PRO A 112 -7.66 14.07 10.71
C PRO A 112 -7.65 15.60 10.71
N GLN A 113 -7.26 16.21 9.59
CA GLN A 113 -7.37 17.66 9.40
C GLN A 113 -8.86 18.01 9.32
N ALA A 114 -9.45 18.33 10.46
CA ALA A 114 -10.74 19.02 10.51
C ALA A 114 -10.57 20.35 9.77
N MET A 115 -11.25 20.46 8.62
CA MET A 115 -11.45 21.71 7.90
C MET A 115 -12.05 22.75 8.85
N ALA A 116 -11.21 23.61 9.39
CA ALA A 116 -11.64 24.90 9.91
C ALA A 116 -12.10 25.73 8.70
N TYR A 117 -13.41 25.75 8.45
CA TYR A 117 -14.02 26.78 7.63
C TYR A 117 -13.75 28.11 8.33
N ALA A 118 -12.78 28.86 7.79
CA ALA A 118 -12.54 30.22 8.19
C ALA A 118 -13.73 31.08 7.75
N ASP A 119 -14.43 31.56 8.77
CA ASP A 119 -15.32 32.70 8.76
C ASP A 119 -14.67 33.89 8.01
N HIS A 120 -15.28 34.28 6.90
CA HIS A 120 -15.06 35.60 6.30
C HIS A 120 -16.44 36.22 6.04
N ALA A 121 -16.84 37.00 7.05
CA ALA A 121 -17.45 38.34 6.99
C ALA A 121 -18.59 38.58 5.98
#